data_AF-A0A6V8KGZ8-F1
#
_entry.id   AF-A0A6V8KGZ8-F1
#
_cell.length_a   1.000
_cell.length_b   1.000
_cell.length_c   1.000
_cell.angle_alpha   90.00
_cell.angle_beta   90.00
_cell.angle_gamma   90.00
#
_symmetry.space_group_name_H-M   'P 1'
#
loop_
_entity.id
_entity.type
_entity.pdbx_description
1 polymer ?
#
loop_
_entity_poly.entity_id
_entity_poly.type
_entity_poly.pdbx_seq_one_letter_code
_entity_poly.pdbx_strand_id
1 'polypeptide(L)'
;MRRLKHRLPVRLRHHWKVVAACGIFFAVLVGLVGTSRVAPIVTSDERADADVVVQDIPGTVDLFDTSRPHELTLSYSPVDYERMLDQYWEDGDKEYLEADLVVDGTRIDSVGIRLKGNSTLSGMTRDGQTAPRGFGDRGEEGVRVGPPAGGAAPRDFGQAGGGFRGGGMGGLRAEEPENLPWLVSFDEYVEGRRYQGRTEIAVRPATGMGGSTTGLNEAVALSLVAASGEPSQRYTFSTFTVNDRPTVTRLVVEHPDRTYADSLPGDGVLYKSQASGQFADQGDDQTDYQDDFEQVNKKGSQDLRPVIELIQWVGSASDAEFAAGLADRVDTASFARYAALQNLLLNFDDMSGPGSNYYLYYNLDTRKFTVITWDLNLAMSGDATQGPNDAGRMGGFLGAGPGGDRGQPPEGFEPPEGFQLPEGFEPPEGFQPPDGGPGPGGGMRMRGHQLKERFLADPEFKKVYENAYRDLYQRLYASGAAATAVEQTSAILKAAGANASTVDSEAAALRTLVDSRTKSLATDEVITRK
;
A
#
# COMPACT_ATOMS: atom_id res chain seq x y z
N MET A 1 -53.39 -6.57 -44.04
CA MET A 1 -52.68 -7.27 -42.93
C MET A 1 -52.08 -8.66 -43.29
N ARG A 2 -52.05 -9.13 -44.55
CA ARG A 2 -51.53 -10.48 -44.90
C ARG A 2 -50.04 -10.57 -45.28
N ARG A 3 -49.29 -9.46 -45.38
CA ARG A 3 -47.89 -9.48 -45.89
C ARG A 3 -46.78 -9.47 -44.84
N LEU A 4 -47.07 -9.28 -43.55
CA LEU A 4 -46.05 -9.35 -42.47
C LEU A 4 -45.87 -10.76 -41.89
N LYS A 5 -46.84 -11.66 -42.10
CA LYS A 5 -46.77 -13.02 -41.56
C LYS A 5 -45.53 -13.77 -42.01
N HIS A 6 -45.02 -13.59 -43.23
CA HIS A 6 -43.91 -14.40 -43.77
C HIS A 6 -42.49 -13.97 -43.38
N ARG A 7 -42.30 -12.85 -42.66
CA ARG A 7 -40.97 -12.39 -42.25
C ARG A 7 -40.52 -12.88 -40.86
N LEU A 8 -41.44 -13.41 -40.06
CA LEU A 8 -41.12 -13.94 -38.74
C LEU A 8 -40.81 -15.44 -38.82
N PRO A 9 -39.75 -15.94 -38.17
CA PRO A 9 -39.44 -17.37 -38.14
C PRO A 9 -40.65 -18.21 -37.70
N VAL A 10 -40.84 -19.38 -38.32
CA VAL A 10 -42.00 -20.27 -38.04
C VAL A 10 -42.05 -20.67 -36.56
N ARG A 11 -40.88 -20.91 -35.94
CA ARG A 11 -40.77 -21.20 -34.51
C ARG A 11 -41.31 -20.06 -33.64
N LEU A 12 -41.00 -18.81 -33.98
CA LEU A 12 -41.50 -17.63 -33.27
C LEU A 12 -43.02 -17.49 -33.40
N ARG A 13 -43.59 -17.87 -34.56
CA ARG A 13 -45.04 -17.87 -34.78
C ARG A 13 -45.78 -19.00 -34.06
N HIS A 14 -45.15 -20.13 -33.79
CA HIS A 14 -45.76 -21.19 -32.97
C HIS A 14 -45.65 -20.91 -31.48
N HIS A 15 -44.56 -20.28 -31.02
CA HIS A 15 -44.32 -20.02 -29.60
C HIS A 15 -44.56 -18.55 -29.19
N TRP A 16 -45.22 -17.75 -30.02
CA TRP A 16 -45.41 -16.30 -29.79
C TRP A 16 -46.09 -15.99 -28.45
N LYS A 17 -46.97 -16.86 -27.96
CA LYS A 17 -47.62 -16.70 -26.64
C LYS A 17 -46.63 -16.82 -25.50
N VAL A 18 -45.67 -17.74 -25.60
CA VAL A 18 -44.61 -17.92 -24.59
C VAL A 18 -43.66 -16.73 -24.64
N VAL A 19 -43.25 -16.31 -25.85
CA VAL A 19 -42.38 -15.14 -26.03
C VAL A 19 -43.06 -13.87 -25.49
N ALA A 20 -44.34 -13.66 -25.78
CA ALA A 20 -45.11 -12.55 -25.26
C ALA A 20 -45.28 -12.63 -23.74
N ALA A 21 -45.52 -13.82 -23.18
CA ALA A 21 -45.61 -14.03 -21.75
C ALA A 21 -44.28 -13.73 -21.04
N CYS A 22 -43.14 -14.17 -21.60
CA CYS A 22 -41.82 -13.84 -21.08
C CYS A 22 -41.53 -12.32 -21.18
N GLY A 23 -41.91 -11.68 -22.29
CA GLY A 23 -41.74 -10.23 -22.44
C GLY A 23 -42.59 -9.43 -21.47
N ILE A 24 -43.84 -9.84 -21.22
CA ILE A 24 -44.72 -9.23 -20.23
C ILE A 24 -44.18 -9.48 -18.82
N PHE A 25 -43.75 -10.71 -18.51
CA PHE A 25 -43.15 -11.03 -17.21
C PHE A 25 -41.88 -10.20 -16.95
N PHE A 26 -41.02 -10.06 -17.95
CA PHE A 26 -39.83 -9.21 -17.87
C PHE A 26 -40.20 -7.73 -17.67
N ALA A 27 -41.18 -7.20 -18.43
CA ALA A 27 -41.64 -5.83 -18.26
C ALA A 27 -42.29 -5.58 -16.88
N VAL A 28 -42.99 -6.58 -16.32
CA VAL A 28 -43.55 -6.55 -14.97
C VAL A 28 -42.43 -6.58 -13.92
N LEU A 29 -41.41 -7.42 -14.08
CA LEU A 29 -40.25 -7.44 -13.19
C LEU A 29 -39.49 -6.11 -13.23
N VAL A 30 -39.24 -5.54 -14.41
CA VAL A 30 -38.59 -4.23 -14.55
C VAL A 30 -39.47 -3.12 -13.97
N GLY A 31 -40.79 -3.16 -14.19
CA GLY A 31 -41.70 -2.14 -13.67
C GLY A 31 -41.95 -2.20 -12.16
N LEU A 32 -41.92 -3.41 -11.57
CA LEU A 32 -42.16 -3.61 -10.12
C LEU A 32 -40.88 -3.61 -9.29
N VAL A 33 -39.77 -4.11 -9.84
CA VAL A 33 -38.51 -4.36 -9.11
C VAL A 33 -37.33 -3.61 -9.72
N GLY A 34 -37.43 -3.11 -10.95
CA GLY A 34 -36.31 -2.45 -11.64
C GLY A 34 -35.84 -1.13 -11.01
N THR A 35 -36.66 -0.51 -10.15
CA THR A 35 -36.25 0.66 -9.33
C THR A 35 -35.87 0.28 -7.90
N SER A 36 -35.99 -0.99 -7.52
CA SER A 36 -35.63 -1.47 -6.19
C SER A 36 -34.16 -1.88 -6.21
N ARG A 37 -33.31 -1.07 -5.59
CA ARG A 37 -31.90 -1.44 -5.35
C ARG A 37 -31.85 -2.61 -4.39
N VAL A 38 -31.30 -3.74 -4.82
CA VAL A 38 -30.97 -4.85 -3.92
C VAL A 38 -29.64 -4.51 -3.29
N ALA A 39 -29.67 -3.86 -2.11
CA ALA A 39 -28.49 -3.71 -1.30
C ALA A 39 -28.26 -5.02 -0.54
N PRO A 40 -27.16 -5.75 -0.75
CA PRO A 40 -26.84 -6.90 0.08
C PRO A 40 -26.52 -6.39 1.49
N ILE A 41 -27.48 -6.50 2.40
CA ILE A 41 -27.26 -6.25 3.82
C ILE A 41 -27.06 -7.62 4.45
N VAL A 42 -25.92 -7.81 5.10
CA VAL A 42 -25.65 -9.02 5.85
C VAL A 42 -26.56 -9.02 7.09
N THR A 43 -27.46 -10.01 7.16
CA THR A 43 -28.41 -10.19 8.28
C THR A 43 -28.18 -11.52 9.02
N SER A 44 -27.14 -12.27 8.62
CA SER A 44 -26.76 -13.56 9.19
C SER A 44 -26.17 -13.42 10.60
N ASP A 45 -26.49 -14.39 11.47
CA ASP A 45 -25.84 -14.58 12.77
C ASP A 45 -24.32 -14.77 12.60
N GLU A 46 -23.53 -14.17 13.49
CA GLU A 46 -22.05 -14.21 13.54
C GLU A 46 -21.44 -15.63 13.47
N ARG A 47 -22.24 -16.67 13.77
CA ARG A 47 -21.83 -18.08 13.77
C ARG A 47 -21.74 -18.71 12.39
N ALA A 48 -22.20 -18.06 11.33
CA ALA A 48 -22.32 -18.69 10.02
C ALA A 48 -21.00 -18.86 9.26
N ASP A 49 -19.91 -18.18 9.66
CA ASP A 49 -18.64 -18.25 8.92
C ASP A 49 -17.42 -17.95 9.83
N ALA A 50 -17.37 -18.60 10.99
CA ALA A 50 -16.12 -18.64 11.76
C ALA A 50 -15.11 -19.46 10.95
N ASP A 51 -14.06 -18.80 10.48
CA ASP A 51 -12.96 -19.36 9.70
C ASP A 51 -12.46 -20.68 10.33
N VAL A 52 -12.88 -21.81 9.76
CA VAL A 52 -12.66 -23.12 10.38
C VAL A 52 -11.19 -23.48 10.20
N VAL A 53 -10.43 -23.43 11.30
CA VAL A 53 -9.05 -23.94 11.30
C VAL A 53 -9.09 -25.46 11.24
N VAL A 54 -8.78 -26.01 10.06
CA VAL A 54 -8.72 -27.45 9.79
C VAL A 54 -7.35 -28.01 10.16
N GLN A 55 -6.29 -27.22 9.95
CA GLN A 55 -4.92 -27.61 10.24
C GLN A 55 -4.11 -26.38 10.65
N ASP A 56 -3.42 -26.44 11.78
CA ASP A 56 -2.40 -25.45 12.13
C ASP A 56 -1.04 -26.14 12.22
N ILE A 57 -0.14 -25.79 11.29
CA ILE A 57 1.21 -26.35 11.21
C ILE A 57 2.08 -25.58 12.22
N PRO A 58 2.60 -26.24 13.28
CA PRO A 58 3.35 -25.54 14.33
C PRO A 58 4.75 -25.12 13.89
N GLY A 59 5.32 -25.74 12.86
CA GLY A 59 6.74 -25.59 12.51
C GLY A 59 7.68 -26.16 13.58
N THR A 60 8.98 -25.94 13.39
CA THR A 60 10.03 -26.37 14.32
C THR A 60 10.41 -25.28 15.33
N VAL A 61 10.28 -24.02 14.94
CA VAL A 61 10.63 -22.80 15.69
C VAL A 61 9.65 -21.68 15.32
N ASP A 62 9.39 -20.72 16.21
CA ASP A 62 8.55 -19.55 15.85
C ASP A 62 9.20 -18.77 14.70
N LEU A 63 8.45 -18.53 13.62
CA LEU A 63 8.95 -17.90 12.40
C LEU A 63 9.52 -16.50 12.62
N PHE A 64 9.04 -15.79 13.64
CA PHE A 64 9.49 -14.44 13.95
C PHE A 64 10.45 -14.38 15.16
N ASP A 65 11.08 -15.51 15.54
CA ASP A 65 12.15 -15.54 16.52
C ASP A 65 13.45 -14.95 15.96
N THR A 66 13.60 -13.64 16.08
CA THR A 66 14.79 -12.91 15.60
C THR A 66 16.10 -13.27 16.31
N SER A 67 16.09 -14.15 17.32
CA SER A 67 17.31 -14.62 18.00
C SER A 67 18.07 -15.72 17.22
N ARG A 68 17.49 -16.24 16.13
CA ARG A 68 18.08 -17.28 15.29
C ARG A 68 17.96 -16.97 13.80
N PRO A 69 18.83 -17.55 12.96
CA PRO A 69 18.62 -17.51 11.52
C PRO A 69 17.41 -18.37 11.12
N HIS A 70 16.68 -17.90 10.12
CA HIS A 70 15.57 -18.63 9.50
C HIS A 70 15.86 -18.94 8.03
N GLU A 71 15.32 -20.03 7.52
CA GLU A 71 15.44 -20.45 6.13
C GLU A 71 14.07 -20.70 5.51
N LEU A 72 13.81 -20.02 4.38
CA LEU A 72 12.63 -20.21 3.54
C LEU A 72 13.07 -20.67 2.14
N THR A 73 12.62 -21.85 1.72
CA THR A 73 12.79 -22.33 0.34
C THR A 73 11.43 -22.46 -0.32
N LEU A 74 11.24 -21.76 -1.43
CA LEU A 74 10.04 -21.76 -2.24
C LEU A 74 10.30 -22.54 -3.54
N SER A 75 9.37 -23.41 -3.93
CA SER A 75 9.48 -24.19 -5.16
C SER A 75 8.17 -24.23 -5.92
N TYR A 76 8.19 -24.00 -7.22
CA TYR A 76 7.00 -23.99 -8.07
C TYR A 76 7.31 -24.38 -9.51
N SER A 77 6.27 -24.73 -10.26
CA SER A 77 6.35 -25.04 -11.69
C SER A 77 6.76 -23.80 -12.50
N PRO A 78 7.83 -23.85 -13.31
CA PRO A 78 8.20 -22.74 -14.19
C PRO A 78 7.10 -22.37 -15.19
N VAL A 79 6.32 -23.35 -15.65
CA VAL A 79 5.21 -23.11 -16.58
C VAL A 79 4.12 -22.28 -15.93
N ASP A 80 3.80 -22.56 -14.66
CA ASP A 80 2.78 -21.82 -13.95
C ASP A 80 3.25 -20.41 -13.55
N TYR A 81 4.56 -20.25 -13.31
CA TYR A 81 5.16 -18.93 -13.13
C TYR A 81 5.08 -18.06 -14.39
N GLU A 82 5.42 -18.61 -15.56
CA GLU A 82 5.27 -17.88 -16.83
C GLU A 82 3.79 -17.49 -17.07
N ARG A 83 2.84 -18.37 -16.74
CA ARG A 83 1.41 -18.06 -16.83
C ARG A 83 0.99 -16.91 -15.90
N MET A 84 1.45 -16.92 -14.65
CA MET A 84 1.21 -15.83 -13.71
C MET A 84 1.80 -14.51 -14.21
N LEU A 85 3.00 -14.54 -14.80
CA LEU A 85 3.63 -13.36 -15.41
C LEU A 85 2.86 -12.88 -16.65
N ASP A 86 2.35 -13.77 -17.49
CA ASP A 86 1.54 -13.42 -18.66
C ASP A 86 0.28 -12.66 -18.23
N GLN A 87 -0.46 -13.19 -17.24
CA GLN A 87 -1.66 -12.52 -16.69
C GLN A 87 -1.33 -11.15 -16.07
N TYR A 88 -0.23 -11.05 -15.33
CA TYR A 88 0.20 -9.77 -14.75
C TYR A 88 0.57 -8.75 -15.83
N TRP A 89 1.18 -9.18 -16.95
CA TRP A 89 1.51 -8.28 -18.06
C TRP A 89 0.33 -7.94 -18.96
N GLU A 90 -0.66 -8.82 -19.09
CA GLU A 90 -1.85 -8.59 -19.90
C GLU A 90 -2.84 -7.67 -19.17
N ASP A 91 -3.18 -8.00 -17.92
CA ASP A 91 -4.32 -7.39 -17.21
C ASP A 91 -3.90 -6.68 -15.91
N GLY A 92 -2.65 -6.83 -15.47
CA GLY A 92 -2.20 -6.35 -14.15
C GLY A 92 -2.63 -7.26 -12.99
N ASP A 93 -3.26 -8.40 -13.30
CA ASP A 93 -3.79 -9.36 -12.34
C ASP A 93 -2.65 -10.10 -11.62
N LYS A 94 -2.80 -10.25 -10.30
CA LYS A 94 -1.79 -10.88 -9.42
C LYS A 94 -2.35 -12.17 -8.86
N GLU A 95 -2.68 -13.09 -9.75
CA GLU A 95 -3.25 -14.39 -9.39
C GLU A 95 -2.28 -15.22 -8.53
N TYR A 96 -2.86 -16.10 -7.71
CA TYR A 96 -2.07 -17.06 -6.94
C TYR A 96 -1.55 -18.18 -7.83
N LEU A 97 -0.27 -18.47 -7.66
CA LEU A 97 0.44 -19.63 -8.17
C LEU A 97 0.56 -20.67 -7.04
N GLU A 98 0.27 -21.94 -7.33
CA GLU A 98 0.52 -23.04 -6.39
C GLU A 98 2.03 -23.33 -6.29
N ALA A 99 2.53 -23.48 -5.06
CA ALA A 99 3.93 -23.71 -4.76
C ALA A 99 4.10 -24.61 -3.53
N ASP A 100 5.31 -25.16 -3.34
CA ASP A 100 5.73 -25.78 -2.09
C ASP A 100 6.65 -24.83 -1.33
N LEU A 101 6.46 -24.73 -0.01
CA LEU A 101 7.30 -23.93 0.88
C LEU A 101 7.95 -24.83 1.93
N VAL A 102 9.25 -24.63 2.17
CA VAL A 102 9.95 -25.19 3.33
C VAL A 102 10.35 -24.05 4.25
N VAL A 103 9.91 -24.11 5.51
CA VAL A 103 10.26 -23.14 6.56
C VAL A 103 11.01 -23.87 7.68
N ASP A 104 12.30 -23.56 7.86
CA ASP A 104 13.14 -24.15 8.91
C ASP A 104 13.07 -25.69 8.96
N GLY A 105 13.10 -26.31 7.77
CA GLY A 105 12.98 -27.75 7.56
C GLY A 105 11.54 -28.32 7.60
N THR A 106 10.54 -27.49 7.89
CA THR A 106 9.12 -27.88 7.84
C THR A 106 8.60 -27.69 6.42
N ARG A 107 8.29 -28.80 5.73
CA ARG A 107 7.66 -28.77 4.40
C ARG A 107 6.16 -28.50 4.50
N ILE A 108 5.69 -27.58 3.66
CA ILE A 108 4.30 -27.15 3.52
C ILE A 108 3.97 -27.18 2.03
N ASP A 109 3.27 -28.22 1.60
CA ASP A 109 2.93 -28.44 0.19
C ASP A 109 1.75 -27.55 -0.24
N SER A 110 1.63 -27.19 -1.51
CA SER A 110 0.45 -26.48 -2.03
C SER A 110 0.10 -25.18 -1.29
N VAL A 111 1.09 -24.33 -1.01
CA VAL A 111 0.84 -22.93 -0.63
C VAL A 111 0.48 -22.11 -1.86
N GLY A 112 -0.27 -21.01 -1.69
CA GLY A 112 -0.45 -20.02 -2.73
C GLY A 112 0.61 -18.94 -2.64
N ILE A 113 1.21 -18.54 -3.76
CA ILE A 113 2.07 -17.35 -3.84
C ILE A 113 1.57 -16.38 -4.90
N ARG A 114 1.68 -15.08 -4.65
CA ARG A 114 1.39 -14.05 -5.66
C ARG A 114 2.29 -12.85 -5.51
N LEU A 115 2.44 -12.08 -6.60
CA LEU A 115 3.14 -10.81 -6.57
C LEU A 115 2.43 -9.81 -5.65
N LYS A 116 3.21 -9.00 -4.91
CA LYS A 116 2.67 -8.00 -3.97
C LYS A 116 3.19 -6.58 -4.23
N GLY A 117 2.31 -5.60 -4.05
CA GLY A 117 2.63 -4.17 -4.15
C GLY A 117 2.34 -3.59 -5.55
N ASN A 118 1.91 -2.33 -5.62
CA ASN A 118 1.62 -1.64 -6.88
C ASN A 118 2.84 -0.81 -7.32
N SER A 119 3.26 0.13 -6.47
CA SER A 119 4.40 1.01 -6.72
C SER A 119 5.69 0.22 -6.95
N THR A 120 5.95 -0.78 -6.11
CA THR A 120 7.11 -1.68 -6.23
C THR A 120 7.17 -2.39 -7.57
N LEU A 121 6.02 -2.86 -8.09
CA LEU A 121 5.96 -3.60 -9.36
C LEU A 121 5.87 -2.68 -10.59
N SER A 122 5.56 -1.39 -10.41
CA SER A 122 5.40 -0.44 -11.52
C SER A 122 6.68 -0.23 -12.34
N GLY A 123 7.84 -0.49 -11.74
CA GLY A 123 9.16 -0.46 -12.39
C GLY A 123 9.73 -1.84 -12.72
N MET A 124 8.98 -2.92 -12.47
CA MET A 124 9.42 -4.28 -12.75
C MET A 124 9.58 -4.48 -14.27
N THR A 125 10.64 -5.17 -14.68
CA THR A 125 10.87 -5.51 -16.09
C THR A 125 10.77 -7.00 -16.35
N ARG A 126 10.33 -7.37 -17.55
CA ARG A 126 10.41 -8.72 -18.15
C ARG A 126 10.94 -8.58 -19.56
N ASP A 127 11.99 -9.31 -19.90
CA ASP A 127 12.69 -9.21 -21.20
C ASP A 127 13.10 -7.78 -21.59
N GLY A 128 13.44 -6.97 -20.57
CA GLY A 128 13.80 -5.55 -20.74
C GLY A 128 12.60 -4.62 -21.00
N GLN A 129 11.37 -5.13 -20.99
CA GLN A 129 10.14 -4.34 -21.07
C GLN A 129 9.59 -4.09 -19.67
N THR A 130 9.25 -2.83 -19.37
CA THR A 130 8.60 -2.47 -18.11
C THR A 130 7.16 -2.96 -18.10
N ALA A 131 6.70 -3.46 -16.95
CA ALA A 131 5.30 -3.81 -16.75
C ALA A 131 4.38 -2.65 -17.13
N PRO A 132 3.21 -2.91 -17.76
CA PRO A 132 2.20 -1.87 -17.93
C PRO A 132 1.84 -1.29 -16.56
N ARG A 133 1.59 0.02 -16.49
CA ARG A 133 1.17 0.66 -15.23
C ARG A 133 -0.13 0.01 -14.78
N GLY A 134 -0.05 -0.85 -13.77
CA GLY A 134 -1.18 -1.50 -13.12
C GLY A 134 -2.05 -0.50 -12.37
N PHE A 135 -2.79 0.30 -13.12
CA PHE A 135 -4.10 0.78 -12.69
C PHE A 135 -5.07 -0.16 -13.39
N GLY A 136 -5.71 -1.03 -12.61
CA GLY A 136 -6.75 -1.91 -13.12
C GLY A 136 -7.90 -1.07 -13.66
N ASP A 137 -7.85 -0.74 -14.95
CA ASP A 137 -8.92 -0.05 -15.65
C ASP A 137 -9.83 -1.12 -16.28
N ARG A 138 -10.61 -1.80 -15.43
CA ARG A 138 -11.80 -2.51 -15.93
C ARG A 138 -12.96 -1.52 -15.91
N GLY A 139 -13.00 -0.66 -16.94
CA GLY A 139 -14.06 0.34 -17.12
C GLY A 139 -14.30 0.70 -18.58
N GLU A 140 -15.31 0.05 -19.17
CA GLU A 140 -16.07 0.45 -20.37
C GLU A 140 -15.42 0.37 -21.77
N GLU A 141 -16.06 -0.42 -22.64
CA GLU A 141 -15.97 -0.32 -24.09
C GLU A 141 -16.34 1.11 -24.55
N GLY A 142 -15.33 1.94 -24.86
CA GLY A 142 -15.52 3.33 -25.28
C GLY A 142 -14.58 3.79 -26.39
N VAL A 143 -14.96 3.49 -27.64
CA VAL A 143 -14.55 4.20 -28.88
C VAL A 143 -13.04 4.21 -29.22
N ARG A 144 -12.65 3.28 -30.11
CA ARG A 144 -11.44 3.44 -30.94
C ARG A 144 -11.60 4.65 -31.87
N VAL A 145 -11.01 5.79 -31.50
CA VAL A 145 -10.79 6.89 -32.45
C VAL A 145 -9.56 6.54 -33.29
N GLY A 146 -9.81 6.08 -34.52
CA GLY A 146 -8.73 5.84 -35.49
C GLY A 146 -8.02 7.14 -35.89
N PRO A 147 -6.73 7.10 -36.26
CA PRO A 147 -5.99 8.29 -36.65
C PRO A 147 -6.54 8.88 -37.95
N PRO A 148 -6.64 10.21 -38.09
CA PRO A 148 -7.06 10.83 -39.33
C PRO A 148 -6.00 10.61 -40.41
N ALA A 149 -6.46 10.23 -41.60
CA ALA A 149 -5.66 10.08 -42.79
C ALA A 149 -5.22 11.47 -43.32
N GLY A 150 -3.92 11.63 -43.56
CA GLY A 150 -3.38 12.71 -44.39
C GLY A 150 -2.20 13.44 -43.78
N GLY A 151 -0.99 13.01 -44.11
CA GLY A 151 0.24 13.73 -43.81
C GLY A 151 1.47 12.86 -44.05
N ALA A 152 2.25 13.17 -45.07
CA ALA A 152 3.44 12.42 -45.48
C ALA A 152 4.48 12.37 -44.35
N ALA A 153 5.07 11.19 -44.14
CA ALA A 153 6.12 10.94 -43.17
C ALA A 153 7.44 11.67 -43.53
N PRO A 154 8.09 12.32 -42.56
CA PRO A 154 9.55 12.35 -42.50
C PRO A 154 10.01 11.13 -41.71
N ARG A 155 10.80 10.29 -42.38
CA ARG A 155 11.70 9.36 -41.69
C ARG A 155 12.69 10.18 -40.86
N ASP A 156 13.04 9.61 -39.70
CA ASP A 156 14.12 10.04 -38.80
C ASP A 156 13.70 11.02 -37.68
N PHE A 157 13.14 10.45 -36.60
CA PHE A 157 13.27 10.98 -35.25
C PHE A 157 13.66 9.81 -34.34
N GLY A 158 14.96 9.66 -34.14
CA GLY A 158 15.52 8.82 -33.10
C GLY A 158 14.99 9.23 -31.73
N GLN A 159 14.49 8.24 -31.01
CA GLN A 159 14.61 8.06 -29.57
C GLN A 159 14.81 9.34 -28.74
N ALA A 160 13.72 10.03 -28.42
CA ALA A 160 13.69 11.05 -27.37
C ALA A 160 12.41 10.91 -26.54
N GLY A 161 12.22 9.73 -25.95
CA GLY A 161 11.38 9.60 -24.75
C GLY A 161 12.23 10.06 -23.57
N GLY A 162 11.91 11.21 -23.00
CA GLY A 162 12.49 11.72 -21.76
C GLY A 162 12.12 10.82 -20.59
N GLY A 163 12.72 9.63 -20.53
CA GLY A 163 12.70 8.77 -19.37
C GLY A 163 13.63 9.35 -18.32
N PHE A 164 13.16 9.35 -17.07
CA PHE A 164 14.00 9.51 -15.89
C PHE A 164 15.15 8.49 -15.95
N ARG A 165 16.28 8.87 -16.54
CA ARG A 165 17.57 8.21 -16.32
C ARG A 165 18.13 8.74 -15.00
N GLY A 166 17.51 8.32 -13.90
CA GLY A 166 18.18 8.30 -12.61
C GLY A 166 19.13 7.11 -12.61
N GLY A 167 20.43 7.36 -12.70
CA GLY A 167 21.44 6.30 -12.58
C GLY A 167 21.38 5.64 -11.20
N GLY A 168 21.44 4.30 -11.17
CA GLY A 168 21.88 3.56 -9.98
C GLY A 168 20.82 2.86 -9.10
N MET A 169 19.58 2.66 -9.53
CA MET A 169 18.64 1.77 -8.83
C MET A 169 18.39 0.53 -9.70
N GLY A 170 18.88 -0.64 -9.27
CA GLY A 170 18.54 -1.91 -9.91
C GLY A 170 17.04 -2.17 -9.78
N GLY A 171 16.30 -2.03 -10.88
CA GLY A 171 14.88 -2.34 -10.93
C GLY A 171 14.62 -3.84 -10.77
N LEU A 172 13.44 -4.19 -10.26
CA LEU A 172 13.01 -5.58 -10.14
C LEU A 172 12.90 -6.24 -11.52
N ARG A 173 13.28 -7.51 -11.60
CA ARG A 173 13.26 -8.30 -12.83
C ARG A 173 12.46 -9.56 -12.62
N ALA A 174 11.54 -9.84 -13.55
CA ALA A 174 10.72 -11.05 -13.52
C ALA A 174 11.58 -12.33 -13.61
N GLU A 175 12.77 -12.24 -14.20
CA GLU A 175 13.72 -13.35 -14.31
C GLU A 175 14.51 -13.60 -13.02
N GLU A 176 14.31 -12.77 -11.99
CA GLU A 176 14.96 -12.84 -10.68
C GLU A 176 13.89 -12.97 -9.57
N PRO A 177 13.11 -14.08 -9.53
CA PRO A 177 11.99 -14.23 -8.60
C PRO A 177 12.40 -14.20 -7.12
N GLU A 178 13.65 -14.52 -6.80
CA GLU A 178 14.24 -14.35 -5.46
C GLU A 178 14.31 -12.87 -5.00
N ASN A 179 14.20 -11.92 -5.94
CA ASN A 179 14.20 -10.48 -5.68
C ASN A 179 12.80 -9.87 -5.62
N LEU A 180 11.76 -10.61 -6.02
CA LEU A 180 10.39 -10.10 -6.14
C LEU A 180 9.65 -10.07 -4.80
N PRO A 181 8.65 -9.17 -4.66
CA PRO A 181 7.78 -9.13 -3.49
C PRO A 181 6.72 -10.22 -3.58
N TRP A 182 6.67 -11.09 -2.57
CA TRP A 182 5.71 -12.20 -2.52
C TRP A 182 4.73 -12.04 -1.35
N LEU A 183 3.46 -12.34 -1.61
CA LEU A 183 2.53 -12.75 -0.56
C LEU A 183 2.41 -14.27 -0.64
N VAL A 184 2.66 -14.94 0.48
CA VAL A 184 2.45 -16.39 0.62
C VAL A 184 1.18 -16.60 1.44
N SER A 185 0.23 -17.34 0.88
CA SER A 185 -0.97 -17.82 1.57
C SER A 185 -0.84 -19.31 1.87
N PHE A 186 -1.10 -19.69 3.12
CA PHE A 186 -1.13 -21.07 3.54
C PHE A 186 -2.46 -21.74 3.22
N ASP A 187 -3.55 -21.00 3.02
CA ASP A 187 -4.88 -21.60 2.86
C ASP A 187 -5.53 -21.43 1.49
N GLU A 188 -4.84 -20.78 0.55
CA GLU A 188 -5.33 -20.58 -0.83
C GLU A 188 -5.75 -21.89 -1.51
N TYR A 189 -4.90 -22.92 -1.43
CA TYR A 189 -5.14 -24.22 -2.05
C TYR A 189 -5.51 -25.32 -1.05
N VAL A 190 -5.47 -25.01 0.25
CA VAL A 190 -5.83 -25.93 1.34
C VAL A 190 -6.64 -25.15 2.38
N GLU A 191 -7.95 -25.10 2.16
CA GLU A 191 -8.89 -24.34 3.00
C GLU A 191 -8.72 -24.65 4.50
N GLY A 192 -8.69 -23.59 5.32
CA GLY A 192 -8.58 -23.71 6.77
C GLY A 192 -7.19 -24.07 7.29
N ARG A 193 -6.15 -24.10 6.44
CA ARG A 193 -4.76 -24.32 6.89
C ARG A 193 -4.13 -23.04 7.45
N ARG A 194 -3.32 -23.20 8.49
CA ARG A 194 -2.50 -22.17 9.09
C ARG A 194 -1.06 -22.63 9.22
N TYR A 195 -0.15 -21.68 9.27
CA TYR A 195 1.21 -21.88 9.76
C TYR A 195 1.42 -21.01 10.99
N GLN A 196 1.56 -21.66 12.15
CA GLN A 196 1.67 -21.01 13.46
C GLN A 196 0.55 -19.99 13.69
N GLY A 197 -0.67 -20.41 13.40
CA GLY A 197 -1.88 -19.61 13.50
C GLY A 197 -2.13 -18.62 12.36
N ARG A 198 -1.20 -18.41 11.42
CA ARG A 198 -1.32 -17.40 10.36
C ARG A 198 -1.81 -17.99 9.05
N THR A 199 -2.60 -17.23 8.30
CA THR A 199 -2.95 -17.54 6.90
C THR A 199 -1.94 -17.02 5.93
N GLU A 200 -1.26 -15.91 6.23
CA GLU A 200 -0.39 -15.27 5.25
C GLU A 200 0.90 -14.71 5.84
N ILE A 201 1.95 -14.68 5.03
CA ILE A 201 3.19 -13.92 5.28
C ILE A 201 3.60 -13.14 4.03
N ALA A 202 4.26 -12.01 4.23
CA ALA A 202 4.81 -11.20 3.14
C ALA A 202 6.35 -11.32 3.11
N VAL A 203 6.90 -11.65 1.94
CA VAL A 203 8.35 -11.58 1.68
C VAL A 203 8.61 -10.29 0.91
N ARG A 204 9.39 -9.39 1.51
CA ARG A 204 9.71 -8.08 0.93
C ARG A 204 10.75 -8.22 -0.19
N PRO A 205 10.75 -7.31 -1.19
CA PRO A 205 11.65 -7.40 -2.34
C PRO A 205 13.10 -7.06 -1.98
N ALA A 206 14.02 -7.30 -2.93
CA ALA A 206 15.44 -6.94 -2.79
C ALA A 206 15.69 -5.43 -2.77
N THR A 207 14.83 -4.65 -3.42
CA THR A 207 14.96 -3.20 -3.53
C THR A 207 13.61 -2.54 -3.29
N GLY A 208 13.56 -1.61 -2.35
CA GLY A 208 12.39 -0.77 -2.12
C GLY A 208 12.54 0.58 -2.80
N MET A 209 11.43 1.13 -3.31
CA MET A 209 11.29 2.59 -3.32
C MET A 209 11.51 3.02 -1.86
N GLY A 210 12.51 3.85 -1.55
CA GLY A 210 12.90 4.19 -0.17
C GLY A 210 14.40 4.17 0.10
N GLY A 211 15.18 3.51 -0.78
CA GLY A 211 16.64 3.57 -0.76
C GLY A 211 17.33 2.52 0.12
N SER A 212 16.58 1.67 0.83
CA SER A 212 17.14 0.45 1.42
C SER A 212 17.12 -0.70 0.40
N THR A 213 18.20 -1.45 0.39
CA THR A 213 18.40 -2.68 -0.38
C THR A 213 18.34 -3.94 0.49
N THR A 214 18.09 -3.76 1.80
CA THR A 214 18.06 -4.86 2.77
C THR A 214 16.74 -4.96 3.56
N GLY A 215 15.90 -3.93 3.49
CA GLY A 215 14.69 -3.81 4.31
C GLY A 215 14.97 -3.36 5.75
N LEU A 216 16.21 -2.95 6.07
CA LEU A 216 16.60 -2.52 7.41
C LEU A 216 15.75 -1.34 7.90
N ASN A 217 15.41 -0.39 7.04
CA ASN A 217 14.58 0.77 7.39
C ASN A 217 13.17 0.35 7.84
N GLU A 218 12.53 -0.58 7.12
CA GLU A 218 11.20 -1.09 7.45
C GLU A 218 11.22 -1.85 8.77
N ALA A 219 12.22 -2.73 8.96
CA ALA A 219 12.37 -3.50 10.19
C ALA A 219 12.61 -2.62 11.43
N VAL A 220 13.41 -1.55 11.28
CA VAL A 220 13.57 -0.53 12.34
C VAL A 220 12.25 0.19 12.60
N ALA A 221 11.52 0.58 11.55
CA ALA A 221 10.23 1.25 11.70
C ALA A 221 9.20 0.35 12.41
N LEU A 222 9.09 -0.93 12.05
CA LEU A 222 8.24 -1.92 12.73
C LEU A 222 8.59 -2.07 14.21
N SER A 223 9.89 -2.11 14.53
CA SER A 223 10.38 -2.10 15.92
C SER A 223 9.94 -0.84 16.68
N LEU A 224 9.93 0.32 16.03
CA LEU A 224 9.49 1.57 16.65
C LEU A 224 7.97 1.67 16.80
N VAL A 225 7.19 1.11 15.87
CA VAL A 225 5.74 0.95 16.06
C VAL A 225 5.48 0.09 17.29
N ALA A 226 6.15 -1.06 17.42
CA ALA A 226 6.00 -1.91 18.62
C ALA A 226 6.45 -1.18 19.90
N ALA A 227 7.59 -0.48 19.85
CA ALA A 227 8.11 0.29 20.98
C ALA A 227 7.19 1.45 21.38
N SER A 228 6.35 1.96 20.47
CA SER A 228 5.35 3.01 20.75
C SER A 228 4.13 2.50 21.53
N GLY A 229 3.89 1.18 21.51
CA GLY A 229 2.71 0.53 22.09
C GLY A 229 1.52 0.44 21.14
N GLU A 230 1.65 0.92 19.90
CA GLU A 230 0.66 0.68 18.85
C GLU A 230 0.77 -0.76 18.29
N PRO A 231 -0.33 -1.32 17.74
CA PRO A 231 -0.27 -2.60 17.05
C PRO A 231 0.77 -2.58 15.92
N SER A 232 1.75 -3.47 16.02
CA SER A 232 2.81 -3.65 15.01
C SER A 232 2.68 -5.01 14.35
N GLN A 233 3.43 -5.22 13.26
CA GLN A 233 3.60 -6.51 12.62
C GLN A 233 4.94 -7.12 13.03
N ARG A 234 4.96 -8.41 13.33
CA ARG A 234 6.22 -9.12 13.58
C ARG A 234 7.02 -9.24 12.29
N TYR A 235 8.34 -9.35 12.43
CA TYR A 235 9.23 -9.54 11.29
C TYR A 235 10.42 -10.43 11.67
N THR A 236 11.04 -11.00 10.64
CA THR A 236 12.34 -11.67 10.73
C THR A 236 13.15 -11.44 9.46
N PHE A 237 14.43 -11.77 9.50
CA PHE A 237 15.24 -11.90 8.29
C PHE A 237 15.52 -13.37 8.05
N SER A 238 15.33 -13.81 6.80
CA SER A 238 15.53 -15.20 6.41
C SER A 238 16.38 -15.31 5.17
N THR A 239 17.15 -16.38 5.05
CA THR A 239 17.67 -16.82 3.77
C THR A 239 16.50 -17.36 2.93
N PHE A 240 16.34 -16.80 1.74
CA PHE A 240 15.26 -17.09 0.82
C PHE A 240 15.82 -17.66 -0.46
N THR A 241 15.32 -18.83 -0.85
CA THR A 241 15.66 -19.51 -2.11
C THR A 241 14.39 -19.77 -2.89
N VAL A 242 14.43 -19.54 -4.21
CA VAL A 242 13.30 -19.81 -5.10
C VAL A 242 13.75 -20.77 -6.20
N ASN A 243 13.19 -21.98 -6.26
CA ASN A 243 13.65 -23.05 -7.13
C ASN A 243 15.18 -23.21 -7.04
N ASP A 244 15.88 -23.29 -8.17
CA ASP A 244 17.34 -23.40 -8.25
C ASP A 244 18.06 -22.03 -8.32
N ARG A 245 17.40 -20.94 -7.92
CA ARG A 245 17.97 -19.58 -7.93
C ARG A 245 18.94 -19.35 -6.76
N PRO A 246 19.82 -18.34 -6.84
CA PRO A 246 20.71 -17.99 -5.74
C PRO A 246 19.95 -17.70 -4.44
N THR A 247 20.49 -18.18 -3.32
CA THR A 247 20.01 -17.82 -1.98
C THR A 247 20.31 -16.35 -1.67
N VAL A 248 19.32 -15.64 -1.17
CA VAL A 248 19.39 -14.22 -0.82
C VAL A 248 18.81 -13.98 0.57
N THR A 249 19.20 -12.92 1.28
CA THR A 249 18.55 -12.55 2.56
C THR A 249 17.36 -11.63 2.29
N ARG A 250 16.20 -11.93 2.89
CA ARG A 250 14.96 -11.16 2.75
C ARG A 250 14.33 -10.85 4.10
N LEU A 251 13.68 -9.69 4.16
CA LEU A 251 12.76 -9.34 5.24
C LEU A 251 11.44 -10.09 5.02
N VAL A 252 11.02 -10.84 6.04
CA VAL A 252 9.72 -11.51 6.10
C VAL A 252 8.89 -10.79 7.15
N VAL A 253 7.67 -10.39 6.80
CA VAL A 253 6.78 -9.60 7.65
C VAL A 253 5.45 -10.34 7.83
N GLU A 254 4.93 -10.32 9.05
CA GLU A 254 3.58 -10.76 9.37
C GLU A 254 2.56 -9.94 8.56
N HIS A 255 1.73 -10.63 7.78
CA HIS A 255 0.67 -9.96 7.04
C HIS A 255 -0.54 -9.73 7.98
N PRO A 256 -1.17 -8.54 7.98
CA PRO A 256 -2.43 -8.28 8.68
C PRO A 256 -3.59 -9.06 8.07
N ASP A 257 -3.59 -10.36 8.29
CA ASP A 257 -4.57 -11.31 7.82
C ASP A 257 -5.73 -11.46 8.82
N ARG A 258 -6.55 -12.49 8.62
CA ARG A 258 -7.70 -12.77 9.49
C ARG A 258 -7.30 -13.04 10.94
N THR A 259 -6.20 -13.76 11.17
CA THR A 259 -5.70 -14.02 12.53
C THR A 259 -5.13 -12.76 13.16
N TYR A 260 -4.48 -11.90 12.38
CA TYR A 260 -4.00 -10.62 12.88
C TYR A 260 -5.17 -9.77 13.39
N ALA A 261 -6.30 -9.74 12.67
CA ALA A 261 -7.50 -9.04 13.11
C ALA A 261 -8.01 -9.54 14.48
N ASP A 262 -7.94 -10.85 14.72
CA ASP A 262 -8.34 -11.47 16.01
C ASP A 262 -7.37 -11.15 17.17
N SER A 263 -6.14 -10.70 16.84
CA SER A 263 -5.17 -10.26 17.85
C SER A 263 -5.36 -8.82 18.31
N LEU A 264 -6.17 -8.04 17.58
CA LEU A 264 -6.46 -6.64 17.91
C LEU A 264 -7.44 -6.53 19.09
N PRO A 265 -7.47 -5.39 19.81
CA PRO A 265 -8.32 -5.25 20.99
C PRO A 265 -9.83 -5.30 20.70
N GLY A 266 -10.50 -6.27 21.30
CA GLY A 266 -11.94 -6.48 21.21
C GLY A 266 -12.34 -7.31 19.99
N ASP A 267 -13.65 -7.45 19.75
CA ASP A 267 -14.14 -8.07 18.53
C ASP A 267 -14.32 -7.01 17.43
N GLY A 268 -13.85 -7.28 16.21
CA GLY A 268 -13.84 -6.25 15.18
C GLY A 268 -13.61 -6.73 13.76
N VAL A 269 -13.87 -5.82 12.82
CA VAL A 269 -13.69 -6.02 11.37
C VAL A 269 -12.48 -5.22 10.92
N LEU A 270 -11.57 -5.88 10.22
CA LEU A 270 -10.38 -5.26 9.64
C LEU A 270 -10.62 -5.02 8.15
N TYR A 271 -10.43 -3.79 7.70
CA TYR A 271 -10.56 -3.35 6.31
C TYR A 271 -9.24 -2.78 5.84
N LYS A 272 -8.71 -3.31 4.75
CA LYS A 272 -7.48 -2.83 4.12
C LYS A 272 -7.78 -1.77 3.10
N SER A 273 -7.11 -0.62 3.16
CA SER A 273 -7.15 0.34 2.06
C SER A 273 -6.35 -0.18 0.86
N GLN A 274 -6.91 -0.05 -0.33
CA GLN A 274 -6.21 -0.29 -1.59
C GLN A 274 -5.54 1.01 -2.06
N ALA A 275 -4.49 0.90 -2.89
CA ALA A 275 -3.78 2.07 -3.42
C ALA A 275 -4.64 2.92 -4.38
N SER A 276 -5.64 2.31 -5.02
CA SER A 276 -6.67 3.00 -5.81
C SER A 276 -7.59 3.86 -4.93
N GLY A 277 -7.76 3.46 -3.67
CA GLY A 277 -8.71 4.02 -2.72
C GLY A 277 -8.61 5.53 -2.58
N GLN A 278 -9.76 6.19 -2.54
CA GLN A 278 -9.83 7.66 -2.49
C GLN A 278 -10.28 8.19 -1.12
N PHE A 279 -10.82 7.33 -0.26
CA PHE A 279 -11.61 7.73 0.91
C PHE A 279 -12.69 8.76 0.51
N ALA A 280 -13.39 8.50 -0.59
CA ALA A 280 -14.40 9.40 -1.16
C ALA A 280 -15.77 8.71 -1.23
N ASP A 281 -16.84 9.49 -1.10
CA ASP A 281 -18.20 8.99 -1.22
C ASP A 281 -18.49 8.51 -2.66
N GLN A 282 -18.89 7.25 -2.78
CA GLN A 282 -19.28 6.60 -4.03
C GLN A 282 -20.78 6.20 -4.02
N GLY A 283 -21.51 6.63 -2.99
CA GLY A 283 -22.91 6.28 -2.76
C GLY A 283 -23.07 5.11 -1.79
N ASP A 284 -24.27 4.52 -1.74
CA ASP A 284 -24.59 3.49 -0.76
C ASP A 284 -24.31 2.04 -1.22
N ASP A 285 -23.82 1.82 -2.46
CA ASP A 285 -23.47 0.46 -2.87
C ASP A 285 -22.14 0.05 -2.26
N GLN A 286 -22.11 -1.11 -1.65
CA GLN A 286 -20.86 -1.66 -1.16
C GLN A 286 -19.97 -2.15 -2.31
N THR A 287 -20.55 -2.50 -3.46
CA THR A 287 -19.80 -2.93 -4.63
C THR A 287 -18.93 -1.83 -5.20
N ASP A 288 -19.35 -0.58 -5.05
CA ASP A 288 -18.64 0.59 -5.58
C ASP A 288 -17.33 0.84 -4.80
N TYR A 289 -17.22 0.33 -3.56
CA TYR A 289 -16.03 0.47 -2.72
C TYR A 289 -15.06 -0.71 -2.78
N GLN A 290 -15.31 -1.74 -3.61
CA GLN A 290 -14.47 -2.95 -3.64
C GLN A 290 -13.04 -2.69 -4.11
N ASP A 291 -12.86 -1.67 -4.97
CA ASP A 291 -11.54 -1.22 -5.42
C ASP A 291 -10.87 -0.26 -4.43
N ASP A 292 -11.58 0.20 -3.40
CA ASP A 292 -11.08 1.09 -2.36
C ASP A 292 -10.71 0.32 -1.08
N PHE A 293 -11.52 -0.66 -0.69
CA PHE A 293 -11.37 -1.41 0.56
C PHE A 293 -11.57 -2.92 0.38
N GLU A 294 -10.62 -3.68 0.91
CA GLU A 294 -10.75 -5.12 1.09
C GLU A 294 -11.11 -5.43 2.55
N GLN A 295 -12.29 -6.01 2.78
CA GLN A 295 -12.65 -6.57 4.09
C GLN A 295 -11.83 -7.84 4.32
N VAL A 296 -11.04 -7.90 5.39
CA VAL A 296 -10.09 -8.99 5.66
C VAL A 296 -10.78 -10.15 6.35
N ASN A 297 -11.52 -9.89 7.44
CA ASN A 297 -12.19 -10.89 8.27
C ASN A 297 -13.71 -10.69 8.32
N LYS A 298 -14.42 -11.66 8.92
CA LYS A 298 -15.89 -11.65 9.10
C LYS A 298 -16.68 -11.44 7.80
N LYS A 299 -16.13 -11.88 6.66
CA LYS A 299 -16.86 -11.90 5.38
C LYS A 299 -18.14 -12.72 5.56
N GLY A 300 -19.27 -12.25 5.03
CA GLY A 300 -20.57 -12.92 5.15
C GLY A 300 -21.28 -12.76 6.50
N SER A 301 -20.63 -12.22 7.53
CA SER A 301 -21.27 -11.83 8.81
C SER A 301 -21.21 -10.33 9.09
N GLN A 302 -20.26 -9.62 8.50
CA GLN A 302 -20.14 -8.16 8.52
C GLN A 302 -19.91 -7.65 7.09
N ASP A 303 -20.06 -6.35 6.89
CA ASP A 303 -20.01 -5.72 5.57
C ASP A 303 -19.26 -4.36 5.61
N LEU A 304 -19.19 -3.64 4.48
CA LEU A 304 -18.49 -2.36 4.35
C LEU A 304 -19.29 -1.15 4.85
N ARG A 305 -20.55 -1.32 5.30
CA ARG A 305 -21.39 -0.20 5.73
C ARG A 305 -20.72 0.71 6.76
N PRO A 306 -20.01 0.23 7.81
CA PRO A 306 -19.34 1.12 8.75
C PRO A 306 -18.31 2.04 8.08
N VAL A 307 -17.58 1.55 7.07
CA VAL A 307 -16.59 2.33 6.32
C VAL A 307 -17.29 3.37 5.45
N ILE A 308 -18.36 2.98 4.76
CA ILE A 308 -19.16 3.88 3.91
C ILE A 308 -19.78 5.00 4.74
N GLU A 309 -20.38 4.67 5.89
CA GLU A 309 -20.97 5.65 6.81
C GLU A 309 -19.91 6.63 7.36
N LEU A 310 -18.69 6.14 7.64
CA LEU A 310 -17.58 7.01 8.04
C LEU A 310 -17.18 7.96 6.90
N ILE A 311 -16.98 7.44 5.69
CA ILE A 311 -16.58 8.23 4.51
C ILE A 311 -17.63 9.31 4.21
N GLN A 312 -18.90 8.92 4.11
CA GLN A 312 -20.01 9.85 3.84
C GLN A 312 -20.08 10.93 4.92
N TRP A 313 -20.02 10.55 6.20
CA TRP A 313 -20.10 11.51 7.30
C TRP A 313 -18.90 12.45 7.33
N VAL A 314 -17.67 11.96 7.15
CA VAL A 314 -16.46 12.80 7.05
C VAL A 314 -16.56 13.73 5.83
N GLY A 315 -17.15 13.26 4.73
CA GLY A 315 -17.40 14.00 3.50
C GLY A 315 -18.40 15.15 3.66
N SER A 316 -19.49 14.92 4.40
CA SER A 316 -20.64 15.84 4.45
C SER A 316 -20.74 16.69 5.71
N ALA A 317 -20.17 16.25 6.84
CA ALA A 317 -20.29 16.97 8.11
C ALA A 317 -19.63 18.35 8.04
N SER A 318 -20.28 19.39 8.56
CA SER A 318 -19.64 20.68 8.80
C SER A 318 -18.50 20.54 9.82
N ASP A 319 -17.61 21.55 9.93
CA ASP A 319 -16.50 21.48 10.89
C ASP A 319 -16.97 21.39 12.34
N ALA A 320 -18.07 22.07 12.68
CA ALA A 320 -18.68 21.98 14.00
C ALA A 320 -19.26 20.57 14.28
N GLU A 321 -19.91 19.96 13.30
CA GLU A 321 -20.42 18.59 13.42
C GLU A 321 -19.29 17.57 13.50
N PHE A 322 -18.22 17.77 12.72
CA PHE A 322 -17.04 16.91 12.74
C PHE A 322 -16.36 16.94 14.11
N ALA A 323 -16.09 18.14 14.64
CA ALA A 323 -15.50 18.32 15.97
C ALA A 323 -16.34 17.67 17.08
N ALA A 324 -17.67 17.80 17.01
CA ALA A 324 -18.57 17.24 18.01
C ALA A 324 -18.78 15.71 17.88
N GLY A 325 -18.76 15.18 16.66
CA GLY A 325 -19.20 13.81 16.36
C GLY A 325 -18.09 12.82 16.04
N LEU A 326 -16.84 13.24 15.86
CA LEU A 326 -15.76 12.33 15.45
C LEU A 326 -15.47 11.28 16.53
N ALA A 327 -15.48 11.67 17.80
CA ALA A 327 -15.18 10.77 18.92
C ALA A 327 -16.20 9.63 19.10
N ASP A 328 -17.37 9.71 18.48
CA ASP A 328 -18.37 8.63 18.45
C ASP A 328 -18.06 7.57 17.38
N ARG A 329 -17.18 7.89 16.42
CA ARG A 329 -16.90 7.08 15.23
C ARG A 329 -15.46 6.61 15.15
N VAL A 330 -14.52 7.38 15.70
CA VAL A 330 -13.08 7.11 15.66
C VAL A 330 -12.54 7.22 17.08
N ASP A 331 -11.65 6.31 17.48
CA ASP A 331 -10.82 6.53 18.66
C ASP A 331 -9.83 7.65 18.35
N THR A 332 -10.18 8.88 18.72
CA THR A 332 -9.41 10.08 18.42
C THR A 332 -8.03 10.09 19.09
N ALA A 333 -7.88 9.40 20.22
CA ALA A 333 -6.58 9.28 20.88
C ALA A 333 -5.68 8.29 20.14
N SER A 334 -6.21 7.14 19.69
CA SER A 334 -5.48 6.22 18.81
C SER A 334 -5.13 6.88 17.48
N PHE A 335 -6.06 7.60 16.87
CA PHE A 335 -5.80 8.29 15.60
C PHE A 335 -4.72 9.37 15.72
N ALA A 336 -4.72 10.14 16.80
CA ALA A 336 -3.66 11.10 17.10
C ALA A 336 -2.28 10.43 17.23
N ARG A 337 -2.20 9.29 17.94
CA ARG A 337 -0.94 8.52 18.09
C ARG A 337 -0.49 7.95 16.75
N TYR A 338 -1.39 7.39 15.95
CA TYR A 338 -1.09 6.94 14.59
C TYR A 338 -0.50 8.07 13.75
N ALA A 339 -1.19 9.21 13.62
CA ALA A 339 -0.74 10.32 12.78
C ALA A 339 0.62 10.87 13.25
N ALA A 340 0.81 11.00 14.57
CA ALA A 340 2.06 11.48 15.15
C ALA A 340 3.22 10.49 14.91
N LEU A 341 2.93 9.19 15.06
CA LEU A 341 3.89 8.12 14.81
C LEU A 341 4.35 8.10 13.34
N GLN A 342 3.43 8.21 12.38
CA GLN A 342 3.79 8.25 10.95
C GLN A 342 4.71 9.44 10.61
N ASN A 343 4.45 10.63 11.19
CA ASN A 343 5.32 11.79 11.01
C ASN A 343 6.70 11.56 11.67
N LEU A 344 6.73 11.02 12.90
CA LEU A 344 7.98 10.72 13.60
C LEU A 344 8.84 9.73 12.81
N LEU A 345 8.23 8.69 12.24
CA LEU A 345 8.88 7.69 11.38
C LEU A 345 9.26 8.24 9.99
N LEU A 346 8.94 9.50 9.68
CA LEU A 346 9.15 10.10 8.37
C LEU A 346 8.54 9.26 7.23
N ASN A 347 7.39 8.63 7.51
CA ASN A 347 6.67 7.84 6.53
C ASN A 347 5.76 8.75 5.70
N PHE A 348 6.20 9.11 4.50
CA PHE A 348 5.39 9.90 3.58
C PHE A 348 4.32 9.06 2.87
N ASP A 349 4.45 7.72 2.87
CA ASP A 349 3.53 6.81 2.20
C ASP A 349 2.51 6.17 3.17
N ASP A 350 2.10 6.93 4.19
CA ASP A 350 1.10 6.49 5.17
C ASP A 350 -0.33 6.52 4.57
N MET A 351 -1.37 6.70 5.39
CA MET A 351 -2.74 6.82 4.88
C MET A 351 -2.98 7.97 3.90
N SER A 352 -2.14 9.01 3.91
CA SER A 352 -2.17 10.13 2.95
C SER A 352 -1.16 9.96 1.81
N GLY A 353 -0.48 8.82 1.79
CA GLY A 353 0.49 8.43 0.80
C GLY A 353 -0.13 7.96 -0.51
N PRO A 354 0.62 8.01 -1.63
CA PRO A 354 0.19 7.41 -2.89
C PRO A 354 -0.15 5.90 -2.79
N GLY A 355 0.46 5.17 -1.85
CA GLY A 355 0.18 3.76 -1.58
C GLY A 355 -1.05 3.51 -0.71
N SER A 356 -1.51 4.53 0.04
CA SER A 356 -2.61 4.40 1.02
C SER A 356 -2.37 3.24 2.00
N ASN A 357 -1.18 3.17 2.60
CA ASN A 357 -0.74 2.01 3.39
C ASN A 357 -1.31 2.01 4.81
N TYR A 358 -2.59 1.67 4.95
CA TYR A 358 -3.26 1.54 6.24
C TYR A 358 -4.41 0.53 6.20
N TYR A 359 -4.79 0.07 7.40
CA TYR A 359 -6.06 -0.62 7.62
C TYR A 359 -6.94 0.21 8.54
N LEU A 360 -8.26 0.08 8.38
CA LEU A 360 -9.27 0.50 9.33
C LEU A 360 -9.71 -0.74 10.12
N TYR A 361 -9.63 -0.67 11.45
CA TYR A 361 -10.21 -1.67 12.32
C TYR A 361 -11.45 -1.10 13.00
N TYR A 362 -12.61 -1.69 12.74
CA TYR A 362 -13.88 -1.32 13.33
C TYR A 362 -14.20 -2.26 14.49
N ASN A 363 -14.10 -1.75 15.71
CA ASN A 363 -14.44 -2.52 16.90
C ASN A 363 -15.96 -2.56 17.08
N LEU A 364 -16.54 -3.76 17.12
CA LEU A 364 -17.99 -4.00 17.13
C LEU A 364 -18.64 -3.60 18.47
N ASP A 365 -17.90 -3.66 19.57
CA ASP A 365 -18.39 -3.29 20.90
C ASP A 365 -18.52 -1.77 21.06
N THR A 366 -17.45 -1.05 20.72
CA THR A 366 -17.35 0.40 20.86
C THR A 366 -17.93 1.16 19.67
N ARG A 367 -18.07 0.48 18.52
CA ARG A 367 -18.47 1.04 17.22
C ARG A 367 -17.55 2.15 16.73
N LYS A 368 -16.25 2.03 17.05
CA LYS A 368 -15.23 3.01 16.67
C LYS A 368 -14.17 2.40 15.78
N PHE A 369 -13.66 3.23 14.89
CA PHE A 369 -12.49 2.93 14.08
C PHE A 369 -11.18 3.27 14.79
N THR A 370 -10.20 2.40 14.61
CA THR A 370 -8.77 2.68 14.80
C THR A 370 -8.04 2.48 13.48
N VAL A 371 -6.93 3.20 13.27
CA VAL A 371 -6.10 3.05 12.06
C VAL A 371 -4.87 2.21 12.40
N ILE A 372 -4.63 1.16 11.63
CA ILE A 372 -3.49 0.27 11.79
C ILE A 372 -2.44 0.58 10.72
N THR A 373 -1.19 0.70 11.16
CA THR A 373 -0.03 0.94 10.30
C THR A 373 0.22 -0.25 9.38
N TRP A 374 0.54 0.04 8.12
CA TRP A 374 0.97 -0.94 7.14
C TRP A 374 2.08 -0.38 6.24
N ASP A 375 2.84 -1.29 5.62
CA ASP A 375 3.88 -1.01 4.60
C ASP A 375 4.83 0.15 4.95
N LEU A 376 5.78 -0.13 5.84
CA LEU A 376 6.78 0.85 6.28
C LEU A 376 8.06 0.82 5.43
N ASN A 377 7.99 0.26 4.22
CA ASN A 377 9.13 0.19 3.29
C ASN A 377 9.65 1.57 2.88
N LEU A 378 8.81 2.60 2.94
CA LEU A 378 9.13 4.01 2.69
C LEU A 378 9.28 4.85 3.97
N ALA A 379 9.24 4.22 5.15
CA ALA A 379 9.55 4.89 6.39
C ALA A 379 11.06 5.14 6.52
N MET A 380 11.44 6.11 7.36
CA MET A 380 12.81 6.48 7.64
C MET A 380 13.59 6.96 6.39
N SER A 381 12.89 7.51 5.39
CA SER A 381 13.49 8.02 4.14
C SER A 381 13.24 9.52 3.91
N GLY A 382 12.76 10.25 4.92
CA GLY A 382 12.41 11.67 4.83
C GLY A 382 13.49 12.63 5.36
N ASP A 383 13.10 13.89 5.55
CA ASP A 383 13.99 14.92 6.09
C ASP A 383 13.98 14.90 7.63
N ALA A 384 15.16 14.74 8.24
CA ALA A 384 15.32 14.75 9.70
C ALA A 384 14.77 16.02 10.37
N THR A 385 14.72 17.14 9.64
CA THR A 385 14.29 18.45 10.15
C THR A 385 12.79 18.70 10.05
N GLN A 386 12.02 17.79 9.45
CA GLN A 386 10.57 17.94 9.24
C GLN A 386 9.82 18.23 10.55
N GLY A 387 9.17 19.37 10.67
CA GLY A 387 8.42 19.72 11.87
C GLY A 387 7.23 18.78 12.12
N PRO A 388 6.69 18.75 13.36
CA PRO A 388 5.51 17.96 13.71
C PRO A 388 4.26 18.34 12.91
N ASN A 389 4.21 19.58 12.39
CA ASN A 389 3.11 20.10 11.60
C ASN A 389 3.40 20.14 10.10
N ASP A 390 4.59 19.70 9.68
CA ASP A 390 4.97 19.69 8.27
C ASP A 390 4.44 18.43 7.58
N ALA A 391 4.02 18.58 6.33
CA ALA A 391 3.67 17.46 5.49
C ALA A 391 4.91 16.59 5.20
N GLY A 392 4.72 15.27 5.22
CA GLY A 392 5.72 14.31 4.79
C GLY A 392 6.13 14.57 3.35
N ARG A 393 7.44 14.59 3.09
CA ARG A 393 8.01 14.64 1.74
C ARG A 393 8.89 13.42 1.52
N MET A 394 8.87 12.90 0.29
CA MET A 394 9.87 11.92 -0.11
C MET A 394 11.25 12.58 0.02
N GLY A 395 12.07 12.09 0.94
CA GLY A 395 13.44 12.58 1.12
C GLY A 395 14.34 12.11 -0.02
N GLY A 396 15.54 12.70 -0.11
CA GLY A 396 16.58 12.18 -0.99
C GLY A 396 16.96 10.76 -0.57
N PHE A 397 17.18 9.88 -1.54
CA PHE A 397 17.58 8.49 -1.33
C PHE A 397 18.64 8.35 -0.23
N LEU A 398 18.49 7.35 0.64
CA LEU A 398 19.49 6.94 1.64
C LEU A 398 20.86 6.79 0.95
N GLY A 399 21.71 7.81 1.05
CA GLY A 399 22.98 7.88 0.31
C GLY A 399 23.41 9.30 -0.09
N ALA A 400 22.47 10.25 -0.19
CA ALA A 400 22.81 11.67 -0.18
C ALA A 400 22.94 12.13 1.27
N GLY A 401 24.17 12.31 1.74
CA GLY A 401 24.46 12.70 3.13
C GLY A 401 23.68 13.95 3.58
N PRO A 402 23.45 14.11 4.90
CA PRO A 402 22.80 15.31 5.41
C PRO A 402 23.75 16.49 5.23
N GLY A 403 23.39 17.44 4.38
CA GLY A 403 24.16 18.67 4.16
C GLY A 403 24.53 19.00 2.71
N GLY A 404 23.99 18.30 1.71
CA GLY A 404 24.06 18.76 0.33
C GLY A 404 23.23 20.03 0.13
N ASP A 405 23.83 21.19 0.36
CA ASP A 405 23.25 22.49 0.03
C ASP A 405 22.74 22.47 -1.42
N ARG A 406 21.43 22.63 -1.57
CA ARG A 406 20.78 22.80 -2.87
C ARG A 406 21.20 24.15 -3.43
N GLY A 407 22.25 24.20 -4.24
CA GLY A 407 22.52 25.40 -5.03
C GLY A 407 23.91 25.58 -5.64
N GLN A 408 24.92 24.78 -5.30
CA GLN A 408 26.25 24.96 -5.92
C GLN A 408 26.65 23.74 -6.76
N PRO A 409 26.96 23.93 -8.07
CA PRO A 409 27.63 22.89 -8.83
C PRO A 409 28.99 22.59 -8.18
N PRO A 410 29.49 21.34 -8.27
CA PRO A 410 30.77 20.96 -7.68
C PRO A 410 31.90 21.88 -8.15
N GLU A 411 32.79 22.26 -7.25
CA GLU A 411 34.04 22.95 -7.64
C GLU A 411 34.78 22.08 -8.68
N GLY A 412 34.97 22.64 -9.88
CA GLY A 412 35.61 21.96 -11.01
C GLY A 412 34.67 21.57 -12.17
N PHE A 413 33.38 21.90 -12.11
CA PHE A 413 32.49 21.77 -13.28
C PHE A 413 32.67 22.98 -14.22
N GLU A 414 33.43 22.80 -15.31
CA GLU A 414 33.38 23.72 -16.45
C GLU A 414 32.25 23.28 -17.40
N PRO A 415 31.24 24.13 -17.66
CA PRO A 415 30.21 23.83 -18.65
C PRO A 415 30.80 23.79 -20.07
N PRO A 416 30.27 22.94 -20.98
CA PRO A 416 30.76 22.85 -22.36
C PRO A 416 30.67 24.21 -23.07
N GLU A 417 31.70 24.55 -23.86
CA GLU A 417 31.71 25.77 -24.68
C GLU A 417 30.48 25.83 -25.60
N GLY A 418 29.66 26.88 -25.44
CA GLY A 418 28.51 27.18 -26.31
C GLY A 418 27.15 27.33 -25.61
N PHE A 419 27.06 27.17 -24.29
CA PHE A 419 25.81 27.39 -23.56
C PHE A 419 25.67 28.86 -23.11
N GLN A 420 24.80 29.64 -23.77
CA GLN A 420 24.34 30.94 -23.29
C GLN A 420 22.83 30.91 -23.05
N LEU A 421 22.40 31.17 -21.81
CA LEU A 421 21.01 31.51 -21.50
C LEU A 421 20.80 32.99 -21.82
N PRO A 422 19.71 33.39 -22.52
CA PRO A 422 19.41 34.82 -22.71
C PRO A 422 18.99 35.44 -21.37
N GLU A 423 19.64 36.54 -20.97
CA GLU A 423 19.20 37.35 -19.83
C GLU A 423 17.92 38.14 -20.17
N GLY A 424 16.92 38.08 -19.29
CA GLY A 424 15.77 39.00 -19.30
C GLY A 424 14.41 38.46 -19.75
N PHE A 425 14.11 37.17 -19.56
CA PHE A 425 12.74 36.68 -19.82
C PHE A 425 11.79 37.01 -18.66
N GLU A 426 11.02 38.10 -18.81
CA GLU A 426 9.82 38.35 -18.00
C GLU A 426 8.57 37.84 -18.73
N PRO A 427 7.67 37.07 -18.07
CA PRO A 427 6.43 36.62 -18.70
C PRO A 427 5.45 37.80 -18.92
N PRO A 428 4.66 37.79 -20.01
CA PRO A 428 3.80 38.92 -20.38
C PRO A 428 2.72 39.21 -19.34
N GLU A 429 2.46 40.50 -19.09
CA GLU A 429 1.40 40.96 -18.19
C GLU A 429 0.03 40.43 -18.62
N GLY A 430 -0.65 39.73 -17.70
CA GLY A 430 -1.99 39.17 -17.90
C GLY A 430 -2.08 37.64 -17.92
N PHE A 431 -0.97 36.92 -17.75
CA PHE A 431 -1.00 35.46 -17.61
C PHE A 431 -1.41 35.07 -16.18
N GLN A 432 -2.69 34.72 -15.97
CA GLN A 432 -3.12 33.94 -14.81
C GLN A 432 -3.11 32.46 -15.20
N PRO A 433 -2.24 31.62 -14.60
CA PRO A 433 -2.34 30.18 -14.78
C PRO A 433 -3.68 29.66 -14.19
N PRO A 434 -4.32 28.66 -14.81
CA PRO A 434 -5.53 28.06 -14.28
C PRO A 434 -5.23 27.47 -12.90
N ASP A 435 -6.17 27.63 -11.96
CA ASP A 435 -6.06 27.08 -10.61
C ASP A 435 -5.73 25.58 -10.68
N GLY A 436 -4.54 25.22 -10.21
CA GLY A 436 -4.09 23.82 -10.08
C GLY A 436 -2.89 23.37 -10.93
N GLY A 437 -2.26 24.24 -11.74
CA GLY A 437 -1.04 23.86 -12.47
C GLY A 437 0.24 23.91 -11.59
N PRO A 438 1.14 22.89 -11.64
CA PRO A 438 2.36 22.87 -10.83
C PRO A 438 3.33 23.96 -11.29
N GLY A 439 3.70 24.85 -10.37
CA GLY A 439 4.77 25.83 -10.57
C GLY A 439 6.16 25.18 -10.69
N PRO A 440 7.16 25.92 -11.17
CA PRO A 440 8.52 25.41 -11.32
C PRO A 440 9.10 25.14 -9.91
N GLY A 441 9.27 23.87 -9.58
CA GLY A 441 9.48 23.38 -8.21
C GLY A 441 8.48 22.28 -7.79
N GLY A 442 7.60 21.86 -8.69
CA GLY A 442 6.55 20.87 -8.48
C GLY A 442 7.05 19.50 -8.02
N GLY A 443 7.11 19.31 -6.70
CA GLY A 443 6.85 17.99 -6.12
C GLY A 443 5.41 17.59 -6.42
N MET A 444 5.18 16.30 -6.66
CA MET A 444 3.84 15.72 -6.76
C MET A 444 3.04 16.17 -5.53
N ARG A 445 1.94 16.91 -5.70
CA ARG A 445 1.04 17.19 -4.57
C ARG A 445 0.49 15.85 -4.09
N MET A 446 0.76 15.52 -2.84
CA MET A 446 0.24 14.30 -2.20
C MET A 446 -1.29 14.33 -2.26
N ARG A 447 -1.88 13.21 -2.67
CA ARG A 447 -3.31 12.95 -2.62
C ARG A 447 -3.67 12.77 -1.15
N GLY A 448 -3.95 13.85 -0.45
CA GLY A 448 -4.18 13.83 1.00
C GLY A 448 -5.36 12.95 1.41
N HIS A 449 -5.59 12.80 2.72
CA HIS A 449 -6.65 11.94 3.25
C HIS A 449 -7.63 12.76 4.10
N GLN A 450 -8.90 12.84 3.68
CA GLN A 450 -9.87 13.78 4.24
C GLN A 450 -10.02 13.66 5.77
N LEU A 451 -10.10 12.44 6.32
CA LEU A 451 -10.16 12.23 7.77
C LEU A 451 -8.95 12.85 8.50
N LYS A 452 -7.73 12.64 8.01
CA LYS A 452 -6.49 13.13 8.62
C LYS A 452 -6.37 14.64 8.49
N GLU A 453 -6.70 15.19 7.32
CA GLU A 453 -6.68 16.63 7.07
C GLU A 453 -7.64 17.38 8.00
N ARG A 454 -8.89 16.93 8.09
CA ARG A 454 -9.89 17.55 8.98
C ARG A 454 -9.52 17.41 10.45
N PHE A 455 -8.98 16.27 10.86
CA PHE A 455 -8.51 16.06 12.24
C PHE A 455 -7.38 17.02 12.62
N LEU A 456 -6.39 17.22 11.74
CA LEU A 456 -5.26 18.11 12.02
C LEU A 456 -5.62 19.60 11.85
N ALA A 457 -6.70 19.92 11.14
CA ALA A 457 -7.22 21.28 11.01
C ALA A 457 -8.04 21.74 12.24
N ASP A 458 -8.69 20.80 12.95
CA ASP A 458 -9.43 21.12 14.16
C ASP A 458 -8.50 21.48 15.34
N PRO A 459 -8.69 22.62 16.02
CA PRO A 459 -7.78 23.06 17.08
C PRO A 459 -7.73 22.16 18.31
N GLU A 460 -8.82 21.47 18.67
CA GLU A 460 -8.83 20.58 19.84
C GLU A 460 -8.19 19.24 19.51
N PHE A 461 -8.50 18.65 18.35
CA PHE A 461 -7.83 17.44 17.89
C PHE A 461 -6.34 17.66 17.59
N LYS A 462 -5.97 18.84 17.10
CA LYS A 462 -4.56 19.22 16.94
C LYS A 462 -3.80 19.22 18.26
N LYS A 463 -4.41 19.65 19.38
CA LYS A 463 -3.77 19.54 20.71
C LYS A 463 -3.59 18.07 21.12
N VAL A 464 -4.56 17.20 20.84
CA VAL A 464 -4.45 15.76 21.11
C VAL A 464 -3.30 15.16 20.30
N TYR A 465 -3.16 15.53 19.02
CA TYR A 465 -2.04 15.17 18.16
C TYR A 465 -0.69 15.66 18.72
N GLU A 466 -0.57 16.94 19.07
CA GLU A 466 0.69 17.52 19.58
C GLU A 466 1.11 16.88 20.92
N ASN A 467 0.16 16.50 21.78
CA ASN A 467 0.44 15.76 23.00
C ASN A 467 0.94 14.35 22.70
N ALA A 468 0.24 13.61 21.82
CA ALA A 468 0.68 12.29 21.38
C ALA A 468 2.08 12.34 20.75
N TYR A 469 2.36 13.36 19.94
CA TYR A 469 3.66 13.59 19.32
C TYR A 469 4.77 13.76 20.35
N ARG A 470 4.53 14.59 21.37
CA ARG A 470 5.49 14.81 22.46
C ARG A 470 5.79 13.50 23.21
N ASP A 471 4.75 12.75 23.57
CA ASP A 471 4.90 11.50 24.31
C ASP A 471 5.68 10.46 23.50
N LEU A 472 5.34 10.31 22.21
CA LEU A 472 6.04 9.41 21.30
C LEU A 472 7.48 9.84 21.04
N TYR A 473 7.75 11.13 20.89
CA TYR A 473 9.11 11.64 20.78
C TYR A 473 9.95 11.28 22.01
N GLN A 474 9.40 11.49 23.22
CA GLN A 474 10.10 11.14 24.46
C GLN A 474 10.40 9.64 24.53
N ARG A 475 9.40 8.82 24.15
CA ARG A 475 9.48 7.37 24.22
C ARG A 475 10.41 6.76 23.17
N LEU A 476 10.43 7.30 21.95
CA LEU A 476 11.14 6.70 20.81
C LEU A 476 12.51 7.33 20.55
N TYR A 477 12.60 8.66 20.58
CA TYR A 477 13.82 9.38 20.21
C TYR A 477 14.61 9.83 21.45
N ALA A 478 13.99 10.56 22.38
CA ALA A 478 14.71 11.08 23.55
C ALA A 478 15.22 9.99 24.50
N SER A 479 14.53 8.85 24.57
CA SER A 479 14.95 7.68 25.35
C SER A 479 16.14 6.91 24.76
N GLY A 480 16.46 7.13 23.47
CA GLY A 480 17.42 6.32 22.71
C GLY A 480 16.88 5.01 22.13
N ALA A 481 15.56 4.76 22.20
CA ALA A 481 14.97 3.55 21.64
C ALA A 481 15.17 3.42 20.12
N ALA A 482 15.06 4.52 19.36
CA ALA A 482 15.32 4.56 17.92
C ALA A 482 16.76 4.16 17.57
N ALA A 483 17.75 4.69 18.28
CA ALA A 483 19.15 4.32 18.08
C ALA A 483 19.38 2.84 18.41
N THR A 484 18.79 2.37 19.51
CA THR A 484 18.86 0.95 19.93
C THR A 484 18.24 0.01 18.90
N ALA A 485 17.11 0.39 18.31
CA ALA A 485 16.44 -0.40 17.27
C ALA A 485 17.31 -0.54 16.01
N VAL A 486 18.04 0.50 15.60
CA VAL A 486 18.99 0.43 14.48
C VAL A 486 20.10 -0.57 14.77
N GLU A 487 20.71 -0.51 15.96
CA GLU A 487 21.78 -1.45 16.36
C GLU A 487 21.29 -2.89 16.36
N GLN A 488 20.20 -3.17 17.09
CA GLN A 488 19.66 -4.51 17.25
C GLN A 488 19.23 -5.11 15.91
N THR A 489 18.51 -4.35 15.10
CA THR A 489 18.03 -4.84 13.79
C THR A 489 19.18 -5.08 12.83
N SER A 490 20.21 -4.22 12.82
CA SER A 490 21.40 -4.44 11.99
C SER A 490 22.18 -5.69 12.40
N ALA A 491 22.22 -6.02 13.70
CA ALA A 491 22.87 -7.23 14.21
C ALA A 491 22.09 -8.49 13.81
N ILE A 492 20.75 -8.47 13.95
CA ILE A 492 19.86 -9.56 13.51
C ILE A 492 20.02 -9.80 12.01
N LEU A 493 19.98 -8.75 11.19
CA LEU A 493 20.13 -8.83 9.74
C LEU A 493 21.49 -9.43 9.32
N LYS A 494 22.58 -9.05 10.00
CA LYS A 494 23.91 -9.67 9.78
C LYS A 494 23.94 -11.14 10.19
N ALA A 495 23.31 -11.50 11.30
CA ALA A 495 23.21 -12.88 11.76
C ALA A 495 22.40 -13.77 10.79
N ALA A 496 21.43 -13.17 10.08
CA ALA A 496 20.66 -13.83 9.02
C ALA A 496 21.41 -13.97 7.67
N GLY A 497 22.69 -13.60 7.62
CA GLY A 497 23.56 -13.82 6.45
C GLY A 497 23.62 -12.68 5.43
N ALA A 498 23.06 -11.50 5.75
CA ALA A 498 23.15 -10.35 4.86
C ALA A 498 24.59 -9.82 4.73
N ASN A 499 24.89 -9.16 3.62
CA ASN A 499 26.20 -8.56 3.37
C ASN A 499 26.54 -7.49 4.42
N ALA A 500 27.54 -7.76 5.27
CA ALA A 500 27.88 -6.88 6.39
C ALA A 500 28.22 -5.45 5.98
N SER A 501 28.93 -5.24 4.85
CA SER A 501 29.27 -3.88 4.40
C SER A 501 28.05 -3.07 3.97
N THR A 502 27.08 -3.71 3.30
CA THR A 502 25.82 -3.06 2.93
C THR A 502 25.01 -2.72 4.17
N VAL A 503 24.88 -3.66 5.11
CA VAL A 503 24.16 -3.45 6.37
C VAL A 503 24.80 -2.34 7.19
N ASP A 504 26.12 -2.32 7.32
CA ASP A 504 26.81 -1.29 8.10
C ASP A 504 26.65 0.11 7.47
N SER A 505 26.65 0.21 6.14
CA SER A 505 26.38 1.47 5.43
C SER A 505 24.95 1.96 5.64
N GLU A 506 23.94 1.10 5.48
CA GLU A 506 22.53 1.46 5.70
C GLU A 506 22.28 1.81 7.17
N ALA A 507 22.85 1.05 8.11
CA ALA A 507 22.77 1.34 9.53
C ALA A 507 23.43 2.67 9.89
N ALA A 508 24.58 3.02 9.28
CA ALA A 508 25.22 4.32 9.48
C ALA A 508 24.34 5.49 8.99
N ALA A 509 23.67 5.33 7.84
CA ALA A 509 22.71 6.31 7.34
C ALA A 509 21.53 6.48 8.30
N LEU A 510 20.95 5.36 8.79
CA LEU A 510 19.84 5.39 9.74
C LEU A 510 20.23 5.99 11.10
N ARG A 511 21.43 5.69 11.63
CA ARG A 511 21.94 6.34 12.85
C ARG A 511 22.02 7.85 12.67
N THR A 512 22.59 8.29 11.56
CA THR A 512 22.72 9.72 11.25
C THR A 512 21.36 10.39 11.16
N LEU A 513 20.38 9.73 10.52
CA LEU A 513 19.00 10.18 10.42
C LEU A 513 18.37 10.29 11.81
N VAL A 514 18.45 9.23 12.62
CA VAL A 514 17.89 9.19 13.98
C VAL A 514 18.50 10.25 14.87
N ASP A 515 19.83 10.42 14.86
CA ASP A 515 20.52 11.44 15.64
C ASP A 515 20.11 12.85 15.22
N SER A 516 20.06 13.11 13.91
CA SER A 516 19.64 14.41 13.38
C SER A 516 18.19 14.70 13.71
N ARG A 517 17.31 13.69 13.59
CA ARG A 517 15.89 13.78 13.91
C ARG A 517 15.66 14.09 15.38
N THR A 518 16.37 13.38 16.26
CA THR A 518 16.35 13.60 17.70
C THR A 518 16.75 15.03 18.04
N LYS A 519 17.90 15.49 17.53
CA LYS A 519 18.41 16.84 17.81
C LYS A 519 17.50 17.94 17.27
N SER A 520 16.98 17.77 16.06
CA SER A 520 16.10 18.76 15.42
C SER A 520 14.79 18.92 16.19
N LEU A 521 14.17 17.81 16.59
CA LEU A 521 12.90 17.84 17.33
C LEU A 521 13.06 18.29 18.78
N ALA A 522 14.22 18.07 19.41
CA ALA A 522 14.47 18.48 20.79
C ALA A 522 14.25 19.98 21.04
N THR A 523 14.40 20.81 20.00
CA THR A 523 14.22 22.26 20.05
C THR A 523 12.87 22.74 19.49
N ASP A 524 12.04 21.84 18.97
CA ASP A 524 10.76 22.20 18.37
C ASP A 524 9.76 22.69 19.43
N GLU A 525 8.92 23.67 19.08
CA GLU A 525 7.93 24.26 20.00
C GLU A 525 6.92 23.22 20.49
N VAL A 526 6.51 22.29 19.63
CA VAL A 526 5.61 21.19 20.01
C VAL A 526 6.28 20.25 21.00
N ILE A 527 7.62 20.16 21.05
CA ILE A 527 8.34 19.31 22.03
C ILE A 527 8.69 20.04 23.32
N THR A 528 8.92 21.36 23.24
CA THR A 528 9.37 22.18 24.38
C THR A 528 8.24 22.84 25.16
N ARG A 529 7.05 23.02 24.56
CA ARG A 529 5.86 23.56 25.22
C ARG A 529 5.49 22.74 26.47
N LYS A 530 5.42 23.39 27.63
CA LYS A 530 5.07 22.74 28.90
C LYS A 530 3.58 22.64 29.12
#